data_AF-A0AAU4WCK1-F1
#
_entry.id   AF-A0AAU4WCK1-F1
#
_cell.length_a   1.000
_cell.length_b   1.000
_cell.length_c   1.000
_cell.angle_alpha   90.00
_cell.angle_beta   90.00
_cell.angle_gamma   90.00
#
_symmetry.space_group_name_H-M   'P 1'
#
loop_
_entity.id
_entity.type
_entity.pdbx_description
1 polymer ?
#
loop_
_entity_poly.entity_id
_entity_poly.type
_entity_poly.pdbx_seq_one_letter_code
_entity_poly.pdbx_strand_id
1 'polypeptide(L)'
;MSDYLSALDRADEQLVEAARWQAAYARQYLDRDPSQVGETRPPLRIAILDTMRVVEAALHDTADQIASSVQRPAMRPAPATWPTADRERRNALARADAADPRRWRWTGRRRPVPYTALWLLARVENQPGPFRGLTVPEAEQVGVVSAGAAERVERALDITAQKRTLAQRCPCGGEIDMHGGEGRPPVAHCAECGRIWTEDGLIAT
;
A
#
# COMPACT_ATOMS: atom_id res chain seq x y z
N MET A 1 -25.23 -15.81 -24.38
CA MET A 1 -23.99 -16.42 -23.84
C MET A 1 -22.74 -15.91 -24.56
N SER A 2 -22.81 -15.61 -25.87
CA SER A 2 -21.74 -14.95 -26.64
C SER A 2 -21.33 -13.58 -26.11
N ASP A 3 -22.30 -12.71 -25.76
CA ASP A 3 -22.01 -11.34 -25.31
C ASP A 3 -21.19 -11.21 -24.02
N TYR A 4 -21.29 -12.21 -23.14
CA TYR A 4 -20.56 -12.24 -21.87
C TYR A 4 -19.09 -12.61 -22.09
N LEU A 5 -18.81 -13.59 -22.95
CA LEU A 5 -17.44 -13.94 -23.34
C LEU A 5 -16.79 -12.78 -24.10
N SER A 6 -17.51 -12.16 -25.04
CA SER A 6 -17.02 -10.97 -25.76
C SER A 6 -16.84 -9.74 -24.87
N ALA A 7 -17.44 -9.68 -23.68
CA ALA A 7 -17.20 -8.63 -22.70
C ALA A 7 -15.96 -8.92 -21.83
N LEU A 8 -15.68 -10.20 -21.56
CA LEU A 8 -14.45 -10.63 -20.88
C LEU A 8 -13.24 -10.50 -21.81
N ASP A 9 -13.37 -10.88 -23.07
CA ASP A 9 -12.31 -10.72 -24.08
C ASP A 9 -11.92 -9.24 -24.24
N ARG A 10 -12.91 -8.33 -24.26
CA ARG A 10 -12.65 -6.87 -24.27
C ARG A 10 -11.98 -6.37 -22.99
N ALA A 11 -12.32 -6.94 -21.84
CA ALA A 11 -11.69 -6.56 -20.57
C ALA A 11 -10.24 -7.06 -20.50
N ASP A 12 -9.97 -8.26 -21.01
CA ASP A 12 -8.63 -8.83 -21.10
C ASP A 12 -7.78 -8.11 -22.14
N GLU A 13 -8.34 -7.75 -23.30
CA GLU A 13 -7.69 -6.88 -24.29
C GLU A 13 -7.31 -5.53 -23.68
N GLN A 14 -8.21 -4.89 -22.93
CA GLN A 14 -7.91 -3.63 -22.23
C GLN A 14 -6.81 -3.76 -21.19
N LEU A 15 -6.74 -4.90 -20.47
CA LEU A 15 -5.68 -5.16 -19.49
C LEU A 15 -4.33 -5.43 -20.16
N VAL A 16 -4.32 -6.17 -21.28
CA VAL A 16 -3.12 -6.42 -22.09
C VAL A 16 -2.62 -5.13 -22.73
N GLU A 17 -3.51 -4.31 -23.25
CA GLU A 17 -3.20 -2.98 -23.80
C GLU A 17 -2.62 -2.08 -22.71
N ALA A 18 -3.22 -2.03 -21.52
CA ALA A 18 -2.69 -1.27 -20.39
C ALA A 18 -1.31 -1.77 -19.95
N ALA A 19 -1.09 -3.10 -19.92
CA ALA A 19 0.22 -3.68 -19.62
C ALA A 19 1.27 -3.36 -20.70
N ARG A 20 0.87 -3.33 -21.98
CA ARG A 20 1.73 -2.91 -23.10
C ARG A 20 2.08 -1.43 -22.99
N TRP A 21 1.12 -0.56 -22.68
CA TRP A 21 1.38 0.85 -22.39
C TRP A 21 2.30 1.02 -21.19
N GLN A 22 2.12 0.23 -20.14
CA GLN A 22 2.95 0.26 -18.95
C GLN A 22 4.38 -0.25 -19.22
N ALA A 23 4.54 -1.25 -20.10
CA ALA A 23 5.84 -1.76 -20.54
C ALA A 23 6.54 -0.84 -21.54
N ALA A 24 5.80 -0.19 -22.44
CA ALA A 24 6.32 0.84 -23.33
C ALA A 24 6.76 2.07 -22.54
N TYR A 25 5.96 2.48 -21.55
CA TYR A 25 6.34 3.47 -20.55
C TYR A 25 7.55 3.01 -19.72
N ALA A 26 7.65 1.75 -19.33
CA ALA A 26 8.85 1.26 -18.65
C ALA A 26 10.09 1.36 -19.56
N ARG A 27 10.02 0.96 -20.84
CA ARG A 27 11.13 1.07 -21.79
C ARG A 27 11.53 2.51 -22.10
N GLN A 28 10.55 3.37 -22.33
CA GLN A 28 10.79 4.76 -22.71
C GLN A 28 11.27 5.63 -21.53
N TYR A 29 11.08 5.18 -20.29
CA TYR A 29 11.39 5.96 -19.09
C TYR A 29 12.40 5.30 -18.13
N LEU A 30 12.77 4.02 -18.29
CA LEU A 30 13.77 3.33 -17.45
C LEU A 30 15.11 3.06 -18.16
N ASP A 31 15.15 3.00 -19.51
CA ASP A 31 16.42 2.90 -20.23
C ASP A 31 17.09 4.28 -20.27
N ARG A 32 18.18 4.39 -19.51
CA ARG A 32 19.03 5.57 -19.36
C ARG A 32 19.79 5.84 -20.66
N ASP A 33 19.59 6.99 -21.28
CA ASP A 33 20.57 7.55 -22.20
C ASP A 33 21.64 8.31 -21.39
N PRO A 34 22.90 7.85 -21.35
CA PRO A 34 23.96 8.51 -20.60
C PRO A 34 24.34 9.90 -21.13
N SER A 35 23.78 10.34 -22.26
CA SER A 35 24.06 11.65 -22.87
C SER A 35 23.03 12.76 -22.57
N GLN A 36 21.93 12.47 -21.87
CA GLN A 36 20.91 13.47 -21.55
C GLN A 36 21.32 14.41 -20.40
N VAL A 37 21.30 15.73 -20.68
CA VAL A 37 21.51 16.81 -19.71
C VAL A 37 20.25 17.70 -19.71
N GLY A 38 19.48 17.69 -18.62
CA GLY A 38 18.21 18.42 -18.47
C GLY A 38 17.38 17.88 -17.28
N GLU A 39 16.32 18.58 -16.89
CA GLU A 39 15.48 18.24 -15.71
C GLU A 39 14.72 16.92 -15.94
N THR A 40 15.34 15.83 -15.53
CA THR A 40 14.74 14.50 -15.53
C THR A 40 13.80 14.35 -14.34
N ARG A 41 12.68 13.63 -14.52
CA ARG A 41 11.81 13.21 -13.41
C ARG A 41 12.67 12.53 -12.34
N PRO A 42 12.53 12.87 -11.04
CA PRO A 42 13.44 12.40 -10.01
C PRO A 42 13.46 10.86 -9.94
N PRO A 43 14.62 10.25 -9.65
CA PRO A 43 14.81 8.81 -9.67
C PRO A 43 13.87 8.12 -8.68
N LEU A 44 13.33 6.97 -9.09
CA LEU A 44 12.47 6.15 -8.25
C LEU A 44 13.27 5.66 -7.03
N ARG A 45 12.94 6.15 -5.84
CA ARG A 45 13.59 5.73 -4.59
C ARG A 45 13.16 4.30 -4.27
N ILE A 46 14.02 3.32 -4.57
CA ILE A 46 13.77 1.88 -4.37
C ILE A 46 13.28 1.60 -2.93
N ALA A 47 13.87 2.26 -1.93
CA ALA A 47 13.46 2.13 -0.53
C ALA A 47 11.99 2.53 -0.27
N ILE A 48 11.45 3.53 -1.00
CA ILE A 48 10.03 3.91 -0.91
C ILE A 48 9.17 2.81 -1.53
N LEU A 49 9.57 2.30 -2.70
CA LEU A 49 8.84 1.21 -3.36
C LEU A 49 8.79 -0.04 -2.47
N ASP A 50 9.90 -0.43 -1.86
CA ASP A 50 9.97 -1.57 -0.94
C ASP A 50 9.05 -1.34 0.26
N THR A 51 9.07 -0.13 0.82
CA THR A 51 8.17 0.23 1.93
C THR A 51 6.71 0.12 1.53
N MET A 52 6.33 0.63 0.35
CA MET A 52 4.98 0.51 -0.18
C MET A 52 4.55 -0.96 -0.31
N ARG A 53 5.43 -1.83 -0.82
CA ARG A 53 5.15 -3.26 -0.96
C ARG A 53 4.99 -3.98 0.38
N VAL A 54 5.82 -3.64 1.36
CA VAL A 54 5.72 -4.20 2.72
C VAL A 54 4.40 -3.78 3.38
N VAL A 55 4.02 -2.51 3.27
CA VAL A 55 2.74 -2.00 3.81
C VAL A 55 1.55 -2.62 3.09
N GLU A 56 1.61 -2.72 1.75
CA GLU A 56 0.59 -3.39 0.93
C GLU A 56 0.36 -4.84 1.39
N ALA A 57 1.43 -5.61 1.56
CA ALA A 57 1.35 -6.99 2.03
C ALA A 57 0.73 -7.07 3.43
N ALA A 58 1.22 -6.25 4.37
CA ALA A 58 0.72 -6.26 5.75
C ALA A 58 -0.78 -5.93 5.84
N LEU A 59 -1.26 -4.95 5.08
CA LEU A 59 -2.67 -4.60 5.04
C LEU A 59 -3.52 -5.72 4.44
N HIS A 60 -3.07 -6.34 3.36
CA HIS A 60 -3.78 -7.45 2.75
C HIS A 60 -3.86 -8.68 3.65
N ASP A 61 -2.73 -9.08 4.23
CA ASP A 61 -2.68 -10.26 5.08
C ASP A 61 -3.54 -10.07 6.34
N THR A 62 -3.56 -8.85 6.88
CA THR A 62 -4.46 -8.49 7.98
C THR A 62 -5.92 -8.54 7.56
N ALA A 63 -6.26 -8.02 6.38
CA ALA A 63 -7.63 -8.10 5.86
C ALA A 63 -8.06 -9.56 5.62
N ASP A 64 -7.18 -10.42 5.09
CA ASP A 64 -7.45 -11.85 4.91
C ASP A 64 -7.73 -12.54 6.25
N GLN A 65 -6.90 -12.27 7.27
CA GLN A 65 -7.06 -12.83 8.61
C GLN A 65 -8.36 -12.36 9.28
N ILE A 66 -8.60 -11.05 9.32
CA ILE A 66 -9.82 -10.48 9.91
C ILE A 66 -11.06 -10.96 9.15
N ALA A 67 -11.03 -10.97 7.81
CA ALA A 67 -12.15 -11.48 7.03
C ALA A 67 -12.44 -12.95 7.34
N SER A 68 -11.41 -13.78 7.55
CA SER A 68 -11.59 -15.20 7.87
C SER A 68 -12.33 -15.41 9.20
N SER A 69 -12.17 -14.50 10.16
CA SER A 69 -12.79 -14.61 11.49
C SER A 69 -14.14 -13.88 11.61
N VAL A 70 -14.34 -12.77 10.89
CA VAL A 70 -15.51 -11.89 11.08
C VAL A 70 -16.53 -11.93 9.95
N GLN A 71 -16.13 -12.35 8.75
CA GLN A 71 -17.05 -12.41 7.61
C GLN A 71 -18.00 -13.59 7.76
N ARG A 72 -19.30 -13.33 7.74
CA ARG A 72 -20.30 -14.39 7.79
C ARG A 72 -20.23 -15.29 6.55
N PRO A 73 -20.58 -16.58 6.66
CA PRO A 73 -20.68 -17.46 5.51
C PRO A 73 -21.55 -16.87 4.39
N ALA A 74 -21.19 -17.15 3.14
CA ALA A 74 -21.99 -16.74 2.00
C ALA A 74 -23.38 -17.35 2.09
N MET A 75 -24.39 -16.52 1.83
CA MET A 75 -25.77 -16.95 1.87
C MET A 75 -26.03 -17.96 0.74
N ARG A 76 -26.37 -19.21 1.11
CA ARG A 76 -26.63 -20.28 0.13
C ARG A 76 -27.97 -20.09 -0.58
N PRO A 77 -28.10 -20.43 -1.88
CA PRO A 77 -29.39 -20.56 -2.55
C PRO A 77 -30.32 -21.55 -1.85
N ALA A 78 -31.63 -21.39 -2.05
CA ALA A 78 -32.63 -22.34 -1.56
C ALA A 78 -32.59 -23.67 -2.35
N PRO A 79 -32.87 -24.81 -1.70
CA PRO A 79 -32.96 -26.10 -2.38
C PRO A 79 -34.18 -26.16 -3.31
N ALA A 80 -34.13 -27.05 -4.31
CA ALA A 80 -35.19 -27.18 -5.31
C ALA A 80 -36.55 -27.61 -4.72
N THR A 81 -36.55 -28.26 -3.56
CA THR A 81 -37.74 -28.74 -2.84
C THR A 81 -38.61 -27.62 -2.26
N TRP A 82 -38.10 -26.39 -2.17
CA TRP A 82 -38.86 -25.26 -1.65
C TRP A 82 -39.93 -24.79 -2.65
N PRO A 83 -41.04 -24.22 -2.16
CA PRO A 83 -42.01 -23.52 -3.00
C PRO A 83 -41.32 -22.48 -3.90
N THR A 84 -41.74 -22.41 -5.17
CA THR A 84 -41.05 -21.59 -6.20
C THR A 84 -40.86 -20.14 -5.77
N ALA A 85 -41.90 -19.49 -5.23
CA ALA A 85 -41.83 -18.09 -4.81
C ALA A 85 -40.82 -17.86 -3.67
N ASP A 86 -40.77 -18.74 -2.68
CA ASP A 86 -39.83 -18.65 -1.57
C ASP A 86 -38.40 -18.94 -2.03
N ARG A 87 -38.23 -19.92 -2.92
CA ARG A 87 -36.95 -20.25 -3.55
C ARG A 87 -36.41 -19.07 -4.34
N GLU A 88 -37.23 -18.42 -5.16
CA GLU A 88 -36.86 -17.24 -5.93
C GLU A 88 -36.44 -16.08 -5.02
N ARG A 89 -37.21 -15.79 -3.97
CA ARG A 89 -36.88 -14.75 -2.98
C ARG A 89 -35.55 -15.05 -2.30
N ARG A 90 -35.34 -16.29 -1.85
CA ARG A 90 -34.13 -16.71 -1.16
C ARG A 90 -32.90 -16.70 -2.08
N ASN A 91 -33.07 -17.03 -3.35
CA ASN A 91 -32.03 -16.97 -4.38
C ASN A 91 -31.68 -15.54 -4.78
N ALA A 92 -32.65 -14.62 -4.81
CA ALA A 92 -32.39 -13.20 -5.01
C ALA A 92 -31.51 -12.63 -3.88
N LEU A 93 -31.82 -12.97 -2.61
CA LEU A 93 -31.01 -12.58 -1.46
C LEU A 93 -29.60 -13.19 -1.50
N ALA A 94 -29.47 -14.46 -1.87
CA ALA A 94 -28.17 -15.12 -2.03
C ALA A 94 -27.31 -14.44 -3.12
N ARG A 95 -27.91 -14.06 -4.26
CA ARG A 95 -27.24 -13.30 -5.32
C ARG A 95 -26.81 -11.92 -4.85
N ALA A 96 -27.68 -11.21 -4.13
CA ALA A 96 -27.35 -9.89 -3.57
C ALA A 96 -26.21 -9.97 -2.55
N ASP A 97 -26.23 -10.96 -1.66
CA ASP A 97 -25.16 -11.19 -0.68
C ASP A 97 -23.83 -11.54 -1.35
N ALA A 98 -23.84 -12.38 -2.40
CA ALA A 98 -22.62 -12.72 -3.14
C ALA A 98 -22.06 -11.54 -3.94
N ALA A 99 -22.93 -10.65 -4.42
CA ALA A 99 -22.56 -9.45 -5.17
C ALA A 99 -22.17 -8.27 -4.26
N ASP A 100 -22.38 -8.36 -2.94
CA ASP A 100 -22.11 -7.27 -1.99
C ASP A 100 -20.65 -6.82 -2.10
N PRO A 101 -20.39 -5.56 -2.51
CA PRO A 101 -19.04 -5.05 -2.71
C PRO A 101 -18.27 -4.95 -1.39
N ARG A 102 -18.92 -5.01 -0.23
CA ARG A 102 -18.28 -5.00 1.08
C ARG A 102 -17.67 -6.35 1.43
N ARG A 103 -18.14 -7.46 0.84
CA ARG A 103 -17.56 -8.79 1.07
C ARG A 103 -16.11 -8.82 0.62
N TRP A 104 -15.25 -9.23 1.54
CA TRP A 104 -13.88 -9.58 1.24
C TRP A 104 -13.85 -10.84 0.38
N ARG A 105 -12.97 -10.82 -0.63
CA ARG A 105 -12.80 -11.89 -1.61
C ARG A 105 -11.35 -12.35 -1.54
N TRP A 106 -11.15 -13.60 -1.14
CA TRP A 106 -9.84 -14.25 -1.09
C TRP A 106 -9.33 -14.69 -2.46
N THR A 107 -10.23 -14.84 -3.44
CA THR A 107 -9.91 -15.35 -4.78
C THR A 107 -10.10 -14.28 -5.86
N GLY A 108 -9.37 -14.45 -6.97
CA GLY A 108 -9.37 -13.53 -8.09
C GLY A 108 -8.33 -12.41 -7.94
N ARG A 109 -8.55 -11.29 -8.65
CA ARG A 109 -7.64 -10.14 -8.61
C ARG A 109 -7.66 -9.52 -7.21
N ARG A 110 -6.47 -9.36 -6.60
CA ARG A 110 -6.33 -8.66 -5.32
C ARG A 110 -6.92 -7.25 -5.42
N ARG A 111 -7.60 -6.84 -4.34
CA ARG A 111 -8.16 -5.50 -4.25
C ARG A 111 -7.03 -4.46 -4.21
N PRO A 112 -7.24 -3.24 -4.71
CA PRO A 112 -6.26 -2.16 -4.53
C PRO A 112 -6.02 -1.87 -3.04
N VAL A 113 -4.79 -1.52 -2.69
CA VAL A 113 -4.39 -1.21 -1.30
C VAL A 113 -5.31 -0.19 -0.61
N PRO A 114 -5.71 0.93 -1.25
CA PRO A 114 -6.61 1.89 -0.61
C PRO A 114 -7.97 1.28 -0.24
N TYR A 115 -8.48 0.37 -1.07
CA TYR A 115 -9.71 -0.36 -0.76
C TYR A 115 -9.52 -1.25 0.46
N THR A 116 -8.39 -1.95 0.57
CA THR A 116 -8.06 -2.80 1.72
C THR A 116 -8.01 -2.00 3.03
N ALA A 117 -7.35 -0.84 3.01
CA ALA A 117 -7.29 0.06 4.16
C ALA A 117 -8.68 0.57 4.57
N LEU A 118 -9.49 1.02 3.60
CA LEU A 118 -10.87 1.45 3.87
C LEU A 118 -11.75 0.31 4.38
N TRP A 119 -11.53 -0.91 3.89
CA TRP A 119 -12.25 -2.09 4.36
C TRP A 119 -11.93 -2.39 5.83
N LEU A 120 -10.66 -2.33 6.22
CA LEU A 120 -10.23 -2.50 7.61
C LEU A 120 -10.77 -1.38 8.51
N LEU A 121 -10.70 -0.12 8.07
CA LEU A 121 -11.26 1.02 8.78
C LEU A 121 -12.76 0.84 9.05
N ALA A 122 -13.53 0.43 8.03
CA ALA A 122 -14.95 0.16 8.18
C ALA A 122 -15.26 -0.95 9.22
N ARG A 123 -14.31 -1.86 9.50
CA ARG A 123 -14.45 -2.85 10.58
C ARG A 123 -14.19 -2.25 11.96
N VAL A 124 -13.15 -1.42 12.07
CA VAL A 124 -12.85 -0.67 13.30
C VAL A 124 -14.01 0.26 13.68
N GLU A 125 -14.62 0.93 12.70
CA GLU A 125 -15.79 1.79 12.87
C GLU A 125 -17.12 1.01 13.04
N ASN A 126 -17.08 -0.32 13.06
CA ASN A 126 -18.24 -1.18 13.19
C ASN A 126 -19.35 -0.90 12.14
N GLN A 127 -18.94 -0.58 10.90
CA GLN A 127 -19.87 -0.31 9.80
C GLN A 127 -20.67 -1.58 9.43
N PRO A 128 -21.98 -1.44 9.12
CA PRO A 128 -22.87 -2.57 8.88
C PRO A 128 -22.52 -3.34 7.61
N GLY A 129 -22.77 -4.65 7.62
CA GLY A 129 -22.58 -5.51 6.47
C GLY A 129 -22.62 -7.00 6.80
N PRO A 130 -22.14 -7.87 5.90
CA PRO A 130 -22.05 -9.31 6.09
C PRO A 130 -20.94 -9.74 7.08
N PHE A 131 -20.83 -9.03 8.20
CA PHE A 131 -19.77 -9.18 9.19
C PHE A 131 -20.36 -9.10 10.59
N ARG A 132 -19.73 -9.79 11.53
CA ARG A 132 -19.88 -9.42 12.95
C ARG A 132 -18.95 -8.26 13.30
N GLY A 133 -19.22 -7.61 14.42
CA GLY A 133 -18.29 -6.64 15.00
C GLY A 133 -16.96 -7.31 15.37
N LEU A 134 -15.89 -6.51 15.38
CA LEU A 134 -14.59 -6.96 15.86
C LEU A 134 -14.65 -7.22 17.37
N THR A 135 -13.95 -8.25 17.81
CA THR A 135 -13.59 -8.41 19.22
C THR A 135 -12.45 -7.46 19.58
N VAL A 136 -12.21 -7.23 20.88
CA VAL A 136 -11.10 -6.38 21.35
C VAL A 136 -9.74 -6.84 20.79
N PRO A 137 -9.37 -8.14 20.84
CA PRO A 137 -8.09 -8.59 20.27
C PRO A 137 -7.96 -8.37 18.76
N GLU A 138 -9.05 -8.52 18.02
CA GLU A 138 -9.06 -8.26 16.56
C GLU A 138 -8.88 -6.77 16.25
N ALA A 139 -9.51 -5.89 17.04
CA ALA A 139 -9.32 -4.45 16.91
C ALA A 139 -7.89 -4.03 17.27
N GLU A 140 -7.32 -4.60 18.34
CA GLU A 140 -5.91 -4.41 18.73
C GLU A 140 -4.95 -4.87 17.62
N GLN A 141 -5.20 -6.03 17.01
CA GLN A 141 -4.40 -6.53 15.88
C GLN A 141 -4.39 -5.54 14.72
N VAL A 142 -5.56 -5.03 14.32
CA VAL A 142 -5.65 -4.00 13.27
C VAL A 142 -4.91 -2.74 13.68
N GLY A 143 -5.01 -2.32 14.95
CA GLY A 143 -4.29 -1.18 15.51
C GLY A 143 -2.77 -1.33 15.42
N VAL A 144 -2.22 -2.47 15.85
CA VAL A 144 -0.77 -2.76 15.81
C VAL A 144 -0.24 -2.70 14.37
N VAL A 145 -0.93 -3.34 13.43
CA VAL A 145 -0.53 -3.33 12.02
C VAL A 145 -0.60 -1.92 11.44
N SER A 146 -1.65 -1.17 11.75
CA SER A 146 -1.84 0.21 11.27
C SER A 146 -0.75 1.14 11.81
N ALA A 147 -0.43 1.04 13.11
CA ALA A 147 0.65 1.81 13.72
C ALA A 147 2.02 1.49 13.08
N GLY A 148 2.33 0.20 12.89
CA GLY A 148 3.56 -0.20 12.22
C GLY A 148 3.61 0.23 10.74
N ALA A 149 2.48 0.27 10.04
CA ALA A 149 2.41 0.78 8.67
C ALA A 149 2.69 2.29 8.63
N ALA A 150 2.08 3.06 9.53
CA ALA A 150 2.31 4.50 9.66
C ALA A 150 3.79 4.81 9.94
N GLU A 151 4.40 4.15 10.92
CA GLU A 151 5.81 4.33 11.26
C GLU A 151 6.75 4.08 10.06
N ARG A 152 6.48 3.02 9.28
CA ARG A 152 7.26 2.71 8.07
C ARG A 152 7.11 3.78 7.01
N VAL A 153 5.88 4.26 6.78
CA VAL A 153 5.61 5.33 5.81
C VAL A 153 6.29 6.63 6.24
N GLU A 154 6.18 7.02 7.51
CA GLU A 154 6.83 8.22 8.05
C GLU A 154 8.36 8.16 7.88
N ARG A 155 8.97 7.02 8.21
CA ARG A 155 10.41 6.79 8.01
C ARG A 155 10.82 6.86 6.54
N ALA A 156 10.04 6.25 5.65
CA ALA A 156 10.38 6.21 4.22
C ALA A 156 10.20 7.58 3.54
N LEU A 157 9.22 8.37 3.99
CA LEU A 157 9.00 9.73 3.52
C LEU A 157 9.97 10.74 4.14
N ASP A 158 10.84 10.30 5.06
CA ASP A 158 11.82 11.15 5.75
C ASP A 158 11.17 12.34 6.48
N ILE A 159 9.94 12.13 6.97
CA ILE A 159 9.18 13.12 7.74
C ILE A 159 9.80 13.28 9.14
N THR A 160 10.65 12.36 9.58
CA THR A 160 11.35 12.39 10.86
C THR A 160 12.77 12.92 10.70
N ALA A 161 13.22 13.81 11.58
CA ALA A 161 14.63 14.21 11.64
C ALA A 161 15.55 12.98 11.80
N GLN A 162 16.47 12.79 10.87
CA GLN A 162 17.48 11.73 10.90
C GLN A 162 18.82 12.31 11.34
N LYS A 163 19.44 11.67 12.34
CA LYS A 163 20.83 11.91 12.73
C LYS A 163 21.66 10.69 12.33
N ARG A 164 22.74 10.89 11.58
CA ARG A 164 23.69 9.82 11.23
C ARG A 164 25.12 10.30 11.40
N THR A 165 25.94 9.53 12.12
CA THR A 165 27.38 9.74 12.20
C THR A 165 28.05 9.15 10.95
N LEU A 166 28.86 9.94 10.25
CA LEU A 166 29.57 9.52 9.06
C LEU A 166 30.80 8.67 9.44
N ALA A 167 31.12 7.69 8.59
CA ALA A 167 32.35 6.90 8.75
C ALA A 167 33.61 7.73 8.52
N GLN A 168 33.51 8.82 7.75
CA GLN A 168 34.58 9.76 7.52
C GLN A 168 34.78 10.65 8.75
N ARG A 169 36.04 10.75 9.19
CA ARG A 169 36.44 11.66 10.27
C ARG A 169 36.69 13.06 9.72
N CYS A 170 36.45 14.06 10.57
CA CYS A 170 36.86 15.43 10.29
C CYS A 170 38.40 15.51 10.20
N PRO A 171 38.99 16.44 9.42
CA PRO A 171 40.42 16.70 9.48
C PRO A 171 40.98 16.98 10.89
N CYS A 172 40.15 17.40 11.85
CA CYS A 172 40.56 17.55 13.26
C CYS A 172 40.59 16.22 14.05
N GLY A 173 40.14 15.11 13.47
CA GLY A 173 39.97 13.81 14.14
C GLY A 173 38.54 13.51 14.62
N GLY A 174 37.67 14.52 14.67
CA GLY A 174 36.33 14.42 15.25
C GLY A 174 35.32 13.65 14.41
N GLU A 175 34.26 13.21 15.09
CA GLU A 175 33.09 12.59 14.46
C GLU A 175 32.26 13.63 13.73
N ILE A 176 31.78 13.26 12.55
CA ILE A 176 30.90 14.11 11.74
C ILE A 176 29.48 13.60 11.87
N ASP A 177 28.61 14.41 12.45
CA ASP A 177 27.19 14.14 12.60
C ASP A 177 26.40 14.87 11.51
N MET A 178 25.70 14.09 10.68
CA MET A 178 24.79 14.57 9.66
C MET A 178 23.36 14.59 10.19
N HIS A 179 22.70 15.73 10.05
CA HIS A 179 21.29 15.95 10.35
C HIS A 179 20.54 16.20 9.06
N GLY A 180 19.44 15.46 8.82
CA GLY A 180 18.55 15.64 7.68
C GLY A 180 17.12 15.27 8.04
N GLY A 181 16.22 15.29 7.06
CA GLY A 181 14.79 14.98 7.25
C GLY A 181 13.91 16.23 7.41
N GLU A 182 12.61 16.01 7.56
CA GLU A 182 11.58 17.08 7.66
C GLU A 182 11.54 18.04 6.45
N GLY A 183 12.03 17.60 5.28
CA GLY A 183 12.14 18.45 4.10
C GLY A 183 13.20 19.55 4.21
N ARG A 184 14.10 19.48 5.21
CA ARG A 184 15.24 20.38 5.34
C ARG A 184 16.46 19.83 4.61
N PRO A 185 17.28 20.68 3.98
CA PRO A 185 18.53 20.24 3.37
C PRO A 185 19.46 19.64 4.45
N PRO A 186 20.16 18.54 4.15
CA PRO A 186 21.03 17.89 5.11
C PRO A 186 22.19 18.80 5.51
N VAL A 187 22.45 18.88 6.80
CA VAL A 187 23.56 19.64 7.40
C VAL A 187 24.44 18.68 8.17
N ALA A 188 25.70 18.57 7.79
CA ALA A 188 26.71 17.84 8.57
C ALA A 188 27.52 18.79 9.42
N HIS A 189 27.88 18.38 10.63
CA HIS A 189 28.77 19.15 11.49
C HIS A 189 29.74 18.26 12.26
N CYS A 190 30.93 18.78 12.56
CA CYS A 190 31.91 18.08 13.39
C CYS A 190 31.58 18.30 14.87
N ALA A 191 31.48 17.22 15.65
CA ALA A 191 31.18 17.26 17.08
C ALA A 191 32.30 17.92 17.92
N GLU A 192 33.52 18.00 17.38
CA GLU A 192 34.68 18.58 18.08
C GLU A 192 35.01 20.01 17.62
N CYS A 193 35.27 20.21 16.32
CA CYS A 193 35.71 21.50 15.82
C CYS A 193 34.58 22.41 15.33
N GLY A 194 33.33 21.93 15.30
CA GLY A 194 32.16 22.72 14.92
C GLY A 194 32.05 23.06 13.43
N ARG A 195 32.94 22.53 12.58
CA ARG A 195 32.89 22.70 11.11
C ARG A 195 31.56 22.21 10.55
N ILE A 196 30.94 22.98 9.65
CA ILE A 196 29.62 22.69 9.06
C ILE A 196 29.73 22.52 7.55
N TRP A 197 29.06 21.51 7.02
CA TRP A 197 28.91 21.20 5.59
C TRP A 197 27.43 21.19 5.21
N THR A 198 27.09 21.81 4.08
CA THR A 198 25.75 21.78 3.46
C THR A 198 25.86 21.30 2.01
N GLU A 199 24.73 21.15 1.31
CA GLU A 199 24.71 20.76 -0.11
C GLU A 199 25.47 21.73 -1.03
N ASP A 200 25.56 23.02 -0.65
CA ASP A 200 26.28 24.05 -1.39
C ASP A 200 27.80 24.10 -1.08
N GLY A 201 28.29 23.22 -0.19
CA GLY A 201 29.69 23.11 0.19
C GLY A 201 29.97 23.42 1.67
N LEU A 202 31.23 23.73 1.95
CA LEU A 202 31.74 23.93 3.31
C LEU A 202 31.53 25.41 3.71
N ILE A 203 30.67 25.67 4.70
CA ILE A 203 30.23 27.05 5.04
C ILE A 203 31.15 27.72 6.08
N ALA A 204 31.79 26.95 6.96
CA ALA A 204 32.63 27.51 8.02
C ALA A 204 33.85 26.62 8.30
N THR A 205 35.03 27.23 8.42
CA THR A 205 36.32 26.58 8.74
C THR A 205 36.76 26.76 10.16
#